data_AF-A0A7J3WM68-F1
#
_entry.id   AF-A0A7J3WM68-F1
#
_cell.length_a   1.000
_cell.length_b   1.000
_cell.length_c   1.000
_cell.angle_alpha   90.00
_cell.angle_beta   90.00
_cell.angle_gamma   90.00
#
_symmetry.space_group_name_H-M   'P 1'
#
loop_
_entity.id
_entity.type
_entity.pdbx_description
1 polymer ?
#
loop_
_entity_poly.entity_id
_entity_poly.type
_entity_poly.pdbx_seq_one_letter_code
_entity_poly.pdbx_strand_id
1 'polypeptide(L)'
;MNPERSPNRLIDEQSPYLLQHAYNPVDWYPWGEEAFEKARAEKRPIFLSIGYSTCHWCHVMEEESFEDDTVASILNARYVPIKVDREEHPDIDHIYMTVAQLMTKRAGWPLTIIMTPDKKPFFAATYLPRNSRDGMLGLIEVLERVYRLWVTERKTLLEAAEKVTASLDVGMSIPPGDMLEREVLSSAFEELTGSYDKEHGGFGTFPKFPSPHMILFLLRYWRRFHHPLAVHMAEHTLSSMRRGGVYDHLAGGIHRYSVDAEWKVPHFEKMLYD
;
A
#
# COMPACT_ATOMS: atom_id res chain seq x y z
N MET A 1 -12.78 1.16 -22.78
CA MET A 1 -12.31 2.38 -23.47
C MET A 1 -13.52 3.17 -23.94
N ASN A 2 -13.74 4.36 -23.38
CA ASN A 2 -14.82 5.26 -23.80
C ASN A 2 -14.30 6.16 -24.94
N PRO A 3 -14.71 5.97 -26.21
CA PRO A 3 -14.09 6.61 -27.36
C PRO A 3 -14.28 8.13 -27.45
N GLU A 4 -15.05 8.74 -26.55
CA GLU A 4 -15.34 10.18 -26.55
C GLU A 4 -14.36 11.04 -25.73
N ARG A 5 -13.44 10.44 -24.97
CA ARG A 5 -12.48 11.19 -24.14
C ARG A 5 -11.16 11.40 -24.87
N SER A 6 -10.61 12.62 -24.80
CA SER A 6 -9.25 12.89 -25.27
C SER A 6 -8.25 12.25 -24.31
N PRO A 7 -7.16 11.64 -24.81
CA PRO A 7 -6.18 11.02 -23.94
C PRO A 7 -5.40 12.07 -23.12
N ASN A 8 -4.98 11.69 -21.93
CA ASN A 8 -3.97 12.39 -21.13
C ASN A 8 -2.54 11.96 -21.55
N ARG A 9 -1.51 12.42 -20.84
CA ARG A 9 -0.09 12.19 -21.18
C ARG A 9 0.33 10.72 -21.12
N LEU A 10 -0.41 9.88 -20.40
CA LEU A 10 -0.06 8.46 -20.31
C LEU A 10 -0.21 7.71 -21.64
N ILE A 11 -0.81 8.33 -22.67
CA ILE A 11 -0.90 7.72 -24.00
C ILE A 11 0.45 7.51 -24.68
N ASP A 12 1.48 8.24 -24.25
CA ASP A 12 2.85 8.15 -24.78
C ASP A 12 3.71 7.14 -23.99
N GLU A 13 3.18 6.55 -22.91
CA GLU A 13 3.88 5.56 -22.09
C GLU A 13 3.91 4.18 -22.75
N GLN A 14 4.89 3.35 -22.35
CA GLN A 14 5.01 1.98 -22.85
C GLN A 14 4.30 0.96 -21.95
N SER A 15 4.19 1.24 -20.65
CA SER A 15 3.49 0.37 -19.70
C SER A 15 2.04 0.14 -20.13
N PRO A 16 1.61 -1.12 -20.33
CA PRO A 16 0.21 -1.45 -20.54
C PRO A 16 -0.70 -0.98 -19.40
N TYR A 17 -0.17 -0.97 -18.16
CA TYR A 17 -0.90 -0.48 -16.99
C TYR A 17 -1.12 1.04 -17.05
N LEU A 18 -0.12 1.83 -17.44
CA LEU A 18 -0.28 3.28 -17.60
C LEU A 18 -1.21 3.62 -18.77
N LEU A 19 -1.06 2.90 -19.90
CA LEU A 19 -1.91 3.08 -21.07
C LEU A 19 -3.40 2.79 -20.80
N GLN A 20 -3.72 1.87 -19.89
CA GLN A 20 -5.10 1.63 -19.45
C GLN A 20 -5.74 2.90 -18.87
N HIS A 21 -4.96 3.73 -18.19
CA HIS A 21 -5.41 4.98 -17.57
C HIS A 21 -5.33 6.21 -18.49
N ALA A 22 -4.87 6.06 -19.74
CA ALA A 22 -4.66 7.18 -20.66
C ALA A 22 -5.95 7.93 -21.02
N TYR A 23 -7.11 7.30 -20.91
CA TYR A 23 -8.42 7.89 -21.21
C TYR A 23 -9.24 8.24 -19.97
N ASN A 24 -8.63 8.12 -18.78
CA ASN A 24 -9.28 8.57 -17.55
C ASN A 24 -9.44 10.10 -17.58
N PRO A 25 -10.56 10.64 -17.04
CA PRO A 25 -10.81 12.07 -16.99
C PRO A 25 -9.81 12.81 -16.08
N VAL A 26 -9.11 12.09 -15.20
CA VAL A 26 -7.96 12.62 -14.47
C VAL A 26 -6.83 12.93 -15.46
N ASP A 27 -6.29 14.16 -15.41
CA ASP A 27 -5.18 14.65 -16.24
C ASP A 27 -3.84 14.08 -15.73
N TRP A 28 -3.70 12.75 -15.82
CA TRP A 28 -2.53 12.05 -15.31
C TRP A 28 -1.25 12.49 -16.00
N TYR A 29 -0.21 12.62 -15.19
CA TYR A 29 1.18 12.71 -15.62
C TYR A 29 1.88 11.38 -15.32
N PRO A 30 2.83 10.96 -16.17
CA PRO A 30 3.81 9.97 -15.76
C PRO A 30 4.75 10.56 -14.71
N TRP A 31 5.54 9.71 -14.06
CA TRP A 31 6.58 10.20 -13.17
C TRP A 31 7.69 10.89 -13.97
N GLY A 32 7.82 12.21 -13.80
CA GLY A 32 8.81 12.98 -14.52
C GLY A 32 8.91 14.42 -14.05
N GLU A 33 9.95 15.11 -14.48
CA GLU A 33 10.25 16.48 -14.04
C GLU A 33 9.12 17.47 -14.39
N GLU A 34 8.46 17.29 -15.54
CA GLU A 34 7.32 18.12 -15.99
C GLU A 34 6.22 18.22 -14.93
N ALA A 35 5.84 17.12 -14.30
CA ALA A 35 4.79 17.09 -13.27
C ALA A 35 5.19 17.89 -12.03
N PHE A 36 6.45 17.76 -11.59
CA PHE A 36 6.96 18.49 -10.43
C PHE A 36 7.17 19.97 -10.71
N GLU A 37 7.58 20.33 -11.92
CA GLU A 37 7.68 21.72 -12.35
C GLU A 37 6.32 22.40 -12.39
N LYS A 38 5.31 21.74 -12.97
CA LYS A 38 3.92 22.21 -12.93
C LYS A 38 3.44 22.41 -11.50
N ALA A 39 3.69 21.44 -10.62
CA ALA A 39 3.29 21.53 -9.22
C ALA A 39 3.97 22.70 -8.48
N ARG A 40 5.25 22.98 -8.76
CA ARG A 40 5.96 24.15 -8.24
C ARG A 40 5.36 25.45 -8.77
N ALA A 41 5.15 25.55 -10.09
CA ALA A 41 4.62 26.74 -10.74
C ALA A 41 3.21 27.09 -10.24
N GLU A 42 2.34 26.08 -10.13
CA GLU A 42 0.95 26.24 -9.69
C GLU A 42 0.80 26.20 -8.16
N LYS A 43 1.88 25.92 -7.41
CA LYS A 43 1.91 25.76 -5.95
C LYS A 43 0.91 24.74 -5.41
N ARG A 44 0.63 23.70 -6.20
CA ARG A 44 -0.31 22.60 -5.91
C ARG A 44 0.43 21.39 -5.35
N PRO A 45 -0.18 20.62 -4.44
CA PRO A 45 0.39 19.36 -4.01
C PRO A 45 0.35 18.31 -5.13
N ILE A 46 1.23 17.34 -5.06
CA ILE A 46 1.22 16.15 -5.93
C ILE A 46 0.26 15.12 -5.34
N PHE A 47 -0.56 14.51 -6.18
CA PHE A 47 -1.28 13.27 -5.87
C PHE A 47 -0.60 12.13 -6.62
N LEU A 48 0.15 11.28 -5.93
CA LEU A 48 0.85 10.15 -6.52
C LEU A 48 0.04 8.87 -6.30
N SER A 49 -0.24 8.13 -7.37
CA SER A 49 -0.89 6.82 -7.35
C SER A 49 0.00 5.76 -8.00
N ILE A 50 0.51 4.84 -7.18
CA ILE A 50 1.34 3.71 -7.62
C ILE A 50 0.49 2.43 -7.66
N GLY A 51 0.58 1.70 -8.77
CA GLY A 51 -0.05 0.39 -8.94
C GLY A 51 0.69 -0.47 -9.95
N TYR A 52 0.08 -1.57 -10.38
CA TYR A 52 0.61 -2.49 -11.40
C TYR A 52 -0.54 -3.29 -12.02
N SER A 53 -0.27 -3.90 -13.18
CA SER A 53 -1.28 -4.52 -14.05
C SER A 53 -2.13 -5.62 -13.40
N THR A 54 -1.57 -6.41 -12.47
CA THR A 54 -2.30 -7.51 -11.80
C THR A 54 -2.88 -7.14 -10.43
N CYS A 55 -2.80 -5.88 -10.04
CA CYS A 55 -3.31 -5.39 -8.76
C CYS A 55 -4.84 -5.25 -8.76
N HIS A 56 -5.56 -6.17 -8.09
CA HIS A 56 -7.02 -6.13 -8.00
C HIS A 56 -7.57 -4.78 -7.48
N TRP A 57 -7.09 -4.31 -6.32
CA TRP A 57 -7.58 -3.07 -5.73
C TRP A 57 -7.22 -1.81 -6.54
N CYS A 58 -6.22 -1.89 -7.41
CA CYS A 58 -5.87 -0.80 -8.30
C CYS A 58 -6.94 -0.64 -9.39
N HIS A 59 -7.42 -1.75 -9.94
CA HIS A 59 -8.56 -1.77 -10.88
C HIS A 59 -9.85 -1.33 -10.20
N VAL A 60 -10.15 -1.83 -8.99
CA VAL A 60 -11.34 -1.39 -8.24
C VAL A 60 -11.31 0.12 -7.97
N MET A 61 -10.16 0.68 -7.57
CA MET A 61 -10.04 2.12 -7.33
C MET A 61 -10.12 2.94 -8.62
N GLU A 62 -9.61 2.40 -9.74
CA GLU A 62 -9.80 3.02 -11.05
C GLU A 62 -11.28 3.14 -11.40
N GLU A 63 -11.97 2.01 -11.48
CA GLU A 63 -13.38 1.93 -11.90
C GLU A 63 -14.27 2.77 -10.97
N GLU A 64 -14.07 2.68 -9.65
CA GLU A 64 -14.90 3.43 -8.71
C GLU A 64 -14.56 4.93 -8.68
N SER A 65 -13.31 5.32 -8.94
CA SER A 65 -12.85 6.70 -8.65
C SER A 65 -12.15 7.41 -9.79
N PHE A 66 -11.18 6.80 -10.46
CA PHE A 66 -10.40 7.51 -11.48
C PHE A 66 -11.13 7.67 -12.82
N GLU A 67 -12.15 6.87 -13.10
CA GLU A 67 -13.06 7.06 -14.25
C GLU A 67 -14.20 8.07 -14.01
N ASP A 68 -14.43 8.45 -12.74
CA ASP A 68 -15.51 9.34 -12.30
C ASP A 68 -15.15 10.82 -12.49
N ASP A 69 -16.01 11.56 -13.21
CA ASP A 69 -15.77 12.97 -13.53
C ASP A 69 -15.75 13.87 -12.29
N THR A 70 -16.42 13.48 -11.20
CA THR A 70 -16.44 14.29 -9.97
C THR A 70 -15.07 14.22 -9.28
N VAL A 71 -14.54 13.01 -9.08
CA VAL A 71 -13.18 12.81 -8.55
C VAL A 71 -12.14 13.47 -9.45
N ALA A 72 -12.25 13.28 -10.77
CA ALA A 72 -11.32 13.89 -11.72
C ALA A 72 -11.35 15.41 -11.67
N SER A 73 -12.52 16.04 -11.57
CA SER A 73 -12.63 17.50 -11.44
C SER A 73 -11.89 18.03 -10.21
N ILE A 74 -11.96 17.31 -9.08
CA ILE A 74 -11.27 17.69 -7.83
C ILE A 74 -9.76 17.54 -8.00
N LEU A 75 -9.30 16.39 -8.51
CA LEU A 75 -7.89 16.13 -8.76
C LEU A 75 -7.30 17.17 -9.72
N ASN A 76 -7.93 17.36 -10.90
CA ASN A 76 -7.46 18.23 -11.96
C ASN A 76 -7.48 19.71 -11.59
N ALA A 77 -8.32 20.13 -10.64
CA ALA A 77 -8.37 21.51 -10.17
C ALA A 77 -7.38 21.80 -9.03
N ARG A 78 -7.03 20.79 -8.22
CA ARG A 78 -6.35 21.02 -6.92
C ARG A 78 -5.01 20.33 -6.76
N TYR A 79 -4.76 19.26 -7.49
CA TYR A 79 -3.56 18.42 -7.39
C TYR A 79 -2.85 18.29 -8.73
N VAL A 80 -1.55 18.01 -8.75
CA VAL A 80 -0.93 17.44 -9.97
C VAL A 80 -0.94 15.92 -9.82
N PRO A 81 -1.83 15.20 -10.55
CA PRO A 81 -1.97 13.77 -10.39
C PRO A 81 -0.89 13.04 -11.21
N ILE A 82 -0.11 12.19 -10.54
CA ILE A 82 0.95 11.37 -11.14
C ILE A 82 0.57 9.90 -11.00
N LYS A 83 0.63 9.15 -12.10
CA LYS A 83 0.43 7.70 -12.13
C LYS A 83 1.77 7.01 -12.32
N VAL A 84 2.03 5.97 -11.54
CA VAL A 84 3.26 5.18 -11.62
C VAL A 84 2.93 3.71 -11.72
N ASP A 85 3.61 3.04 -12.64
CA ASP A 85 3.70 1.58 -12.68
C ASP A 85 4.87 1.13 -11.82
N ARG A 86 4.58 0.32 -10.81
CA ARG A 86 5.59 -0.30 -9.95
C ARG A 86 6.53 -1.21 -10.74
N GLU A 87 6.05 -1.88 -11.78
CA GLU A 87 6.85 -2.84 -12.54
C GLU A 87 7.96 -2.12 -13.34
N GLU A 88 7.71 -0.89 -13.79
CA GLU A 88 8.70 -0.04 -14.45
C GLU A 88 9.54 0.81 -13.47
N HIS A 89 8.94 1.21 -12.34
CA HIS A 89 9.58 2.03 -11.30
C HIS A 89 9.56 1.39 -9.91
N PRO A 90 10.24 0.24 -9.71
CA PRO A 90 10.29 -0.45 -8.43
C PRO A 90 11.04 0.33 -7.35
N ASP A 91 11.96 1.21 -7.74
CA ASP A 91 12.70 2.12 -6.87
C ASP A 91 11.77 3.17 -6.24
N ILE A 92 10.91 3.80 -7.05
CA ILE A 92 9.92 4.78 -6.60
C ILE A 92 8.90 4.11 -5.68
N ASP A 93 8.40 2.94 -6.09
CA ASP A 93 7.50 2.14 -5.28
C ASP A 93 8.10 1.84 -3.90
N HIS A 94 9.34 1.34 -3.84
CA HIS A 94 9.98 0.99 -2.57
C HIS A 94 10.11 2.18 -1.61
N ILE A 95 10.51 3.34 -2.12
CA ILE A 95 10.63 4.58 -1.32
C ILE A 95 9.27 4.93 -0.71
N TYR A 96 8.22 5.01 -1.53
CA TYR A 96 6.92 5.47 -1.05
C TYR A 96 6.14 4.39 -0.28
N MET A 97 6.42 3.11 -0.53
CA MET A 97 5.95 2.01 0.29
C MET A 97 6.51 2.13 1.72
N THR A 98 7.80 2.43 1.85
CA THR A 98 8.45 2.69 3.15
C THR A 98 7.82 3.89 3.85
N VAL A 99 7.56 4.98 3.12
CA VAL A 99 6.83 6.16 3.64
C VAL A 99 5.47 5.75 4.22
N ALA A 100 4.66 4.99 3.46
CA ALA A 100 3.34 4.60 3.91
C ALA A 100 3.38 3.69 5.15
N GLN A 101 4.36 2.78 5.22
CA GLN A 101 4.58 1.94 6.39
C GLN A 101 4.94 2.78 7.62
N LEU A 102 5.85 3.76 7.50
CA LEU A 102 6.22 4.64 8.61
C LEU A 102 5.04 5.49 9.09
N MET A 103 4.24 6.01 8.16
CA MET A 103 3.13 6.91 8.48
C MET A 103 1.91 6.19 9.04
N THR A 104 1.61 4.98 8.55
CA THR A 104 0.32 4.32 8.82
C THR A 104 0.45 2.93 9.44
N LYS A 105 1.67 2.39 9.55
CA LYS A 105 1.98 1.00 9.95
C LYS A 105 1.40 -0.08 9.04
N ARG A 106 0.75 0.32 7.96
CA ARG A 106 0.17 -0.55 6.93
C ARG A 106 0.63 -0.02 5.58
N ALA A 107 0.78 -0.89 4.61
CA ALA A 107 1.03 -0.44 3.25
C ALA A 107 0.72 -1.56 2.26
N GLY A 108 0.48 -1.16 1.02
CA GLY A 108 0.03 -2.05 -0.04
C GLY A 108 -0.45 -1.24 -1.23
N TRP A 109 -1.01 -1.92 -2.22
CA TRP A 109 -1.47 -1.29 -3.46
C TRP A 109 -2.99 -1.31 -3.58
N PRO A 110 -3.61 -0.30 -4.21
CA PRO A 110 -2.98 0.89 -4.79
C PRO A 110 -2.39 1.77 -3.70
N LEU A 111 -1.22 2.34 -3.97
CA LEU A 111 -0.53 3.21 -3.02
C LEU A 111 -0.82 4.66 -3.38
N THR A 112 -1.49 5.37 -2.48
CA THR A 112 -1.82 6.79 -2.62
C THR A 112 -0.94 7.62 -1.71
N ILE A 113 -0.14 8.51 -2.28
CA ILE A 113 0.68 9.47 -1.53
C ILE A 113 0.27 10.89 -1.94
N ILE A 114 0.15 11.79 -0.95
CA ILE A 114 0.06 13.23 -1.23
C ILE A 114 1.31 13.89 -0.65
N MET A 115 1.98 14.67 -1.49
CA MET A 115 3.29 15.25 -1.19
C MET A 115 3.44 16.67 -1.73
N THR A 116 4.46 17.36 -1.22
CA THR A 116 4.84 18.68 -1.72
C THR A 116 5.46 18.58 -3.14
N PRO A 117 5.55 19.69 -3.88
CA PRO A 117 6.29 19.74 -5.15
C PRO A 117 7.76 19.33 -5.05
N ASP A 118 8.34 19.40 -3.84
CA ASP A 118 9.70 18.99 -3.52
C ASP A 118 9.80 17.54 -3.03
N LYS A 119 8.79 16.72 -3.38
CA LYS A 119 8.71 15.28 -3.09
C LYS A 119 8.64 14.89 -1.61
N LYS A 120 8.20 15.81 -0.73
CA LYS A 120 8.07 15.54 0.71
C LYS A 120 6.66 15.06 1.04
N PRO A 121 6.46 13.77 1.40
CA PRO A 121 5.14 13.21 1.65
C PRO A 121 4.58 13.66 3.01
N PHE A 122 3.28 13.89 3.06
CA PHE A 122 2.57 14.23 4.31
C PHE A 122 1.24 13.50 4.47
N PHE A 123 0.84 12.71 3.47
CA PHE A 123 -0.30 11.79 3.56
C PHE A 123 0.03 10.50 2.81
N ALA A 124 -0.41 9.37 3.36
CA ALA A 124 -0.30 8.07 2.73
C ALA A 124 -1.56 7.25 3.02
N ALA A 125 -2.03 6.52 2.02
CA ALA A 125 -3.12 5.57 2.13
C ALA A 125 -2.94 4.44 1.11
N THR A 126 -3.64 3.33 1.33
CA THR A 126 -3.78 2.25 0.34
C THR A 126 -5.01 2.53 -0.54
N TYR A 127 -5.85 1.51 -0.76
CA TYR A 127 -7.19 1.68 -1.33
C TYR A 127 -8.04 2.70 -0.56
N LEU A 128 -8.70 3.60 -1.31
CA LEU A 128 -9.70 4.54 -0.82
C LEU A 128 -10.96 4.39 -1.69
N PRO A 129 -12.14 4.09 -1.13
CA PRO A 129 -13.38 4.07 -1.90
C PRO A 129 -13.74 5.48 -2.39
N ARG A 130 -14.52 5.62 -3.46
CA ARG A 130 -14.93 6.96 -3.97
C ARG A 130 -15.56 7.84 -2.88
N ASN A 131 -16.55 7.29 -2.19
CA ASN A 131 -17.28 7.91 -1.08
C ASN A 131 -16.98 7.18 0.23
N SER A 132 -17.02 7.91 1.34
CA SER A 132 -16.84 7.33 2.67
C SER A 132 -17.91 6.27 2.95
N ARG A 133 -17.48 5.07 3.36
CA ARG A 133 -18.34 3.93 3.67
C ARG A 133 -17.73 3.10 4.79
N ASP A 134 -18.57 2.48 5.62
CA ASP A 134 -18.17 1.50 6.64
C ASP A 134 -17.00 1.95 7.54
N GLY A 135 -17.01 3.23 7.93
CA GLY A 135 -15.96 3.83 8.76
C GLY A 135 -14.64 4.13 8.04
N MET A 136 -14.53 3.82 6.74
CA MET A 136 -13.43 4.23 5.88
C MET A 136 -13.71 5.59 5.25
N LEU A 137 -12.71 6.48 5.27
CA LEU A 137 -12.75 7.75 4.54
C LEU A 137 -12.66 7.49 3.03
N GLY A 138 -13.53 8.14 2.27
CA GLY A 138 -13.50 8.09 0.82
C GLY A 138 -12.54 9.11 0.20
N LEU A 139 -12.15 8.84 -1.04
CA LEU A 139 -11.21 9.65 -1.79
C LEU A 139 -11.65 11.12 -1.90
N ILE A 140 -12.94 11.37 -2.21
CA ILE A 140 -13.45 12.75 -2.30
C ILE A 140 -13.24 13.52 -0.99
N GLU A 141 -13.58 12.90 0.14
CA GLU A 141 -13.45 13.54 1.45
C GLU A 141 -11.98 13.76 1.84
N VAL A 142 -11.11 12.79 1.52
CA VAL A 142 -9.67 12.92 1.71
C VAL A 142 -9.12 14.09 0.89
N LEU A 143 -9.43 14.16 -0.40
CA LEU A 143 -8.97 15.23 -1.29
C LEU A 143 -9.44 16.61 -0.83
N GLU A 144 -10.69 16.74 -0.40
CA GLU A 144 -11.24 17.99 0.14
C GLU A 144 -10.54 18.42 1.43
N ARG A 145 -10.37 17.48 2.38
CA ARG A 145 -9.73 17.76 3.68
C ARG A 145 -8.26 18.14 3.52
N VAL A 146 -7.52 17.37 2.74
CA VAL A 146 -6.09 17.60 2.52
C VAL A 146 -5.86 18.91 1.78
N TYR A 147 -6.66 19.23 0.76
CA TYR A 147 -6.51 20.48 0.04
C TYR A 147 -6.86 21.70 0.91
N ARG A 148 -7.90 21.60 1.75
CA ARG A 148 -8.19 22.65 2.73
C ARG A 148 -6.99 22.91 3.64
N LEU A 149 -6.40 21.87 4.23
CA LEU A 149 -5.20 22.01 5.06
C LEU A 149 -4.01 22.60 4.28
N TRP A 150 -3.85 22.23 3.01
CA TRP A 150 -2.84 22.80 2.13
C TRP A 150 -2.99 24.31 1.92
N VAL A 151 -4.23 24.81 1.86
CA VAL A 151 -4.53 26.23 1.65
C VAL A 151 -4.53 27.01 2.96
N THR A 152 -5.11 26.46 4.04
CA THR A 152 -5.31 27.19 5.31
C THR A 152 -4.16 27.02 6.31
N GLU A 153 -3.51 25.86 6.31
CA GLU A 153 -2.53 25.45 7.33
C GLU A 153 -1.22 24.94 6.70
N ARG A 154 -0.83 25.53 5.56
CA ARG A 154 0.32 25.08 4.77
C ARG A 154 1.60 24.89 5.60
N LYS A 155 1.88 25.81 6.52
CA LYS A 155 3.08 25.75 7.37
C LYS A 155 3.11 24.47 8.22
N THR A 156 2.02 24.17 8.93
CA THR A 156 1.88 22.97 9.76
C THR A 156 2.05 21.70 8.92
N LEU A 157 1.49 21.69 7.72
CA LEU A 157 1.58 20.56 6.80
C LEU A 157 3.01 20.35 6.28
N LEU A 158 3.74 21.43 5.97
CA LEU A 158 5.17 21.35 5.61
C LEU A 158 6.01 20.82 6.78
N GLU A 159 5.77 21.28 8.00
CA GLU A 159 6.46 20.77 9.20
C GLU A 159 6.20 19.27 9.41
N ALA A 160 4.97 18.80 9.16
CA ALA A 160 4.66 17.38 9.18
C ALA A 160 5.41 16.60 8.09
N ALA A 161 5.49 17.15 6.87
CA ALA A 161 6.22 16.55 5.76
C ALA A 161 7.73 16.42 6.06
N GLU A 162 8.34 17.42 6.70
CA GLU A 162 9.75 17.35 7.11
C GLU A 162 10.00 16.24 8.13
N LYS A 163 9.11 16.05 9.11
CA LYS A 163 9.25 15.00 10.12
C LYS A 163 9.23 13.59 9.50
N VAL A 164 8.34 13.37 8.54
CA VAL A 164 8.27 12.09 7.81
C VAL A 164 9.56 11.89 7.00
N THR A 165 10.01 12.92 6.29
CA THR A 165 11.22 12.86 5.45
C THR A 165 12.47 12.59 6.29
N ALA A 166 12.65 13.29 7.41
CA ALA A 166 13.77 13.07 8.32
C ALA A 166 13.80 11.65 8.91
N SER A 167 12.63 11.00 9.07
CA SER A 167 12.55 9.62 9.54
C SER A 167 12.98 8.60 8.46
N LEU A 168 12.82 8.93 7.17
CA LEU A 168 13.30 8.09 6.07
C LEU A 168 14.82 8.07 5.97
N ASP A 169 15.48 9.23 6.14
CA ASP A 169 16.94 9.33 6.10
C ASP A 169 17.59 8.47 7.19
N VAL A 170 16.97 8.39 8.36
CA VAL A 170 17.41 7.54 9.48
C VAL A 170 17.12 6.06 9.21
N GLY A 171 16.00 5.73 8.53
CA GLY A 171 15.61 4.35 8.23
C GLY A 171 16.33 3.72 7.03
N MET A 172 16.81 4.52 6.07
CA MET A 172 17.56 4.03 4.90
C MET A 172 19.06 3.92 5.14
N SER A 173 19.57 4.51 6.22
CA SER A 173 20.96 4.42 6.67
C SER A 173 21.14 3.38 7.77
N ILE A 174 20.58 2.17 7.58
CA ILE A 174 20.87 1.03 8.46
C ILE A 174 22.21 0.43 8.00
N PRO A 175 23.35 0.70 8.68
CA PRO A 175 24.55 -0.10 8.45
C PRO A 175 24.22 -1.58 8.71
N PRO A 176 24.98 -2.53 8.13
CA PRO A 176 24.76 -3.95 8.42
C PRO A 176 24.67 -4.12 9.94
N GLY A 177 23.48 -4.50 10.42
CA GLY A 177 23.20 -4.52 11.85
C GLY A 177 24.16 -5.45 12.57
N ASP A 178 24.54 -5.07 13.79
CA ASP A 178 25.23 -5.96 14.71
C ASP A 178 24.42 -7.26 14.93
N MET A 179 25.05 -8.30 15.48
CA MET A 179 24.32 -9.53 15.81
C MET A 179 23.08 -9.21 16.64
N LEU A 180 21.91 -9.64 16.16
CA LEU A 180 20.64 -9.44 16.87
C LEU A 180 20.72 -10.00 18.29
N GLU A 181 20.51 -9.12 19.27
CA GLU A 181 20.48 -9.49 20.69
C GLU A 181 19.28 -10.41 20.98
N ARG A 182 19.39 -11.19 22.07
CA ARG A 182 18.34 -12.14 22.47
C ARG A 182 17.03 -11.40 22.76
N GLU A 183 17.16 -10.22 23.35
CA GLU A 183 16.09 -9.33 23.80
C GLU A 183 15.22 -8.90 22.62
N VAL A 184 15.84 -8.56 21.48
CA VAL A 184 15.14 -8.22 20.24
C VAL A 184 14.29 -9.40 19.74
N LEU A 185 14.84 -10.62 19.78
CA LEU A 185 14.10 -11.82 19.39
C LEU A 185 12.93 -12.09 20.33
N SER A 186 13.12 -11.89 21.65
CA SER A 186 12.04 -12.04 22.64
C SER A 186 10.93 -11.02 22.42
N SER A 187 11.27 -9.75 22.18
CA SER A 187 10.27 -8.71 21.91
C SER A 187 9.47 -8.99 20.63
N ALA A 188 10.13 -9.43 19.54
CA ALA A 188 9.44 -9.83 18.32
C ALA A 188 8.49 -11.02 18.55
N PHE A 189 8.89 -11.99 19.38
CA PHE A 189 8.03 -13.10 19.77
C PHE A 189 6.80 -12.66 20.58
N GLU A 190 6.98 -11.73 21.51
CA GLU A 190 5.87 -11.16 22.30
C GLU A 190 4.89 -10.39 21.43
N GLU A 191 5.37 -9.60 20.47
CA GLU A 191 4.53 -8.87 19.52
C GLU A 191 3.70 -9.83 18.64
N LEU A 192 4.33 -10.86 18.09
CA LEU A 192 3.62 -11.90 17.34
C LEU A 192 2.58 -12.61 18.20
N THR A 193 2.91 -12.93 19.45
CA THR A 193 1.98 -13.54 20.41
C THR A 193 0.77 -12.64 20.67
N GLY A 194 0.98 -11.32 20.76
CA GLY A 194 -0.10 -10.34 20.93
C GLY A 194 -1.04 -10.24 19.72
N SER A 195 -0.53 -10.46 18.52
CA SER A 195 -1.31 -10.43 17.27
C SER A 195 -1.90 -11.78 16.85
N TYR A 196 -1.52 -12.87 17.52
CA TYR A 196 -1.89 -14.23 17.12
C TYR A 196 -3.38 -14.52 17.35
N ASP A 197 -4.03 -15.01 16.30
CA ASP A 197 -5.40 -15.50 16.38
C ASP A 197 -5.41 -16.94 16.90
N LYS A 198 -5.83 -17.09 18.16
CA LYS A 198 -5.90 -18.38 18.85
C LYS A 198 -7.02 -19.28 18.33
N GLU A 199 -8.08 -18.71 17.74
CA GLU A 199 -9.25 -19.46 17.27
C GLU A 199 -9.01 -20.04 15.88
N HIS A 200 -8.43 -19.25 14.98
CA HIS A 200 -8.29 -19.63 13.57
C HIS A 200 -6.84 -19.79 13.10
N GLY A 201 -5.85 -19.45 13.92
CA GLY A 201 -4.45 -19.39 13.50
C GLY A 201 -4.17 -18.20 12.58
N GLY A 202 -2.90 -17.86 12.40
CA GLY A 202 -2.49 -16.63 11.73
C GLY A 202 -2.34 -15.45 12.67
N PHE A 203 -2.13 -14.28 12.07
CA PHE A 203 -1.86 -13.03 12.78
C PHE A 203 -2.79 -11.93 12.29
N GLY A 204 -3.31 -11.13 13.22
CA GLY A 204 -4.31 -10.10 12.95
C GLY A 204 -5.72 -10.66 12.81
N THR A 205 -6.63 -9.81 12.32
CA THR A 205 -8.07 -10.12 12.19
C THR A 205 -8.45 -10.50 10.77
N PHE A 206 -8.92 -9.56 9.95
CA PHE A 206 -9.23 -9.73 8.53
C PHE A 206 -8.84 -8.45 7.77
N PRO A 207 -8.41 -8.55 6.49
CA PRO A 207 -8.03 -9.77 5.78
C PRO A 207 -6.78 -10.44 6.37
N LYS A 208 -6.64 -11.77 6.21
CA LYS A 208 -5.49 -12.54 6.72
C LYS A 208 -4.51 -12.95 5.64
N PHE A 209 -3.23 -12.71 5.90
CA PHE A 209 -2.11 -13.05 5.00
C PHE A 209 -1.29 -14.23 5.52
N PRO A 210 -0.90 -15.20 4.67
CA PRO A 210 -0.08 -16.36 5.05
C PRO A 210 1.20 -16.02 5.83
N SER A 211 1.84 -14.89 5.52
CA SER A 211 2.99 -14.33 6.26
C SER A 211 4.11 -15.35 6.55
N PRO A 212 4.70 -16.00 5.52
CA PRO A 212 5.66 -17.09 5.70
C PRO A 212 6.89 -16.69 6.53
N HIS A 213 7.32 -15.43 6.45
CA HIS A 213 8.43 -14.90 7.24
C HIS A 213 8.17 -14.93 8.76
N MET A 214 6.93 -14.65 9.21
CA MET A 214 6.55 -14.75 10.62
C MET A 214 6.54 -16.21 11.09
N ILE A 215 6.02 -17.12 10.25
CA ILE A 215 6.00 -18.56 10.53
C ILE A 215 7.44 -19.10 10.64
N LEU A 216 8.31 -18.75 9.69
CA LEU A 216 9.73 -19.12 9.71
C LEU A 216 10.45 -18.56 10.94
N PHE A 217 10.16 -17.32 11.33
CA PHE A 217 10.68 -16.73 12.56
C PHE A 217 10.29 -17.57 13.79
N LEU A 218 9.01 -17.92 13.92
CA LEU A 218 8.51 -18.72 15.05
C LEU A 218 9.15 -20.12 15.12
N LEU A 219 9.32 -20.78 13.98
CA LEU A 219 10.01 -22.08 13.91
C LEU A 219 11.48 -21.96 14.34
N ARG A 220 12.17 -20.90 13.90
CA ARG A 220 13.56 -20.62 14.31
C ARG A 220 13.65 -20.26 15.79
N TYR A 221 12.70 -19.48 16.30
CA TYR A 221 12.61 -19.09 17.70
C TYR A 221 12.39 -20.32 18.59
N TRP A 222 11.44 -21.19 18.24
CA TRP A 222 11.24 -22.48 18.91
C TRP A 222 12.52 -23.32 18.90
N ARG A 223 13.19 -23.46 17.75
CA ARG A 223 14.43 -24.25 17.67
C ARG A 223 15.54 -23.69 18.58
N ARG A 224 15.59 -22.38 18.79
CA ARG A 224 16.63 -21.71 19.59
C ARG A 224 16.34 -21.69 21.09
N PHE A 225 15.08 -21.50 21.48
CA PHE A 225 14.69 -21.28 22.88
C PHE A 225 13.78 -22.38 23.43
N HIS A 226 13.37 -23.35 22.62
CA HIS A 226 12.44 -24.43 22.96
C HIS A 226 11.10 -23.94 23.53
N HIS A 227 10.64 -22.75 23.11
CA HIS A 227 9.40 -22.16 23.61
C HIS A 227 8.17 -22.84 22.97
N PRO A 228 7.32 -23.56 23.72
CA PRO A 228 6.26 -24.41 23.16
C PRO A 228 5.19 -23.62 22.40
N LEU A 229 4.88 -22.40 22.85
CA LEU A 229 3.89 -21.57 22.15
C LEU A 229 4.35 -21.17 20.74
N ALA A 230 5.67 -21.04 20.50
CA ALA A 230 6.17 -20.61 19.20
C ALA A 230 5.89 -21.64 18.11
N VAL A 231 6.20 -22.92 18.37
CA VAL A 231 5.88 -24.01 17.44
C VAL A 231 4.38 -24.20 17.30
N HIS A 232 3.62 -24.08 18.40
CA HIS A 232 2.17 -24.19 18.37
C HIS A 232 1.54 -23.14 17.44
N MET A 233 1.95 -21.85 17.55
CA MET A 233 1.45 -20.79 16.69
C MET A 233 1.76 -21.07 15.21
N ALA A 234 2.96 -21.54 14.89
CA ALA A 234 3.35 -21.88 13.52
C ALA A 234 2.53 -23.06 12.96
N GLU A 235 2.46 -24.18 13.67
CA GLU A 235 1.74 -25.39 13.24
C GLU A 235 0.24 -25.17 13.13
N HIS A 236 -0.36 -24.44 14.08
CA HIS A 236 -1.78 -24.11 14.03
C HIS A 236 -2.09 -23.24 12.81
N THR A 237 -1.29 -22.20 12.57
CA THR A 237 -1.46 -21.32 11.39
C THR A 237 -1.37 -22.10 10.08
N LEU A 238 -0.33 -22.91 9.91
CA LEU A 238 -0.15 -23.75 8.72
C LEU A 238 -1.29 -24.75 8.53
N SER A 239 -1.73 -25.39 9.62
CA SER A 239 -2.83 -26.36 9.59
C SER A 239 -4.16 -25.70 9.21
N SER A 240 -4.43 -24.51 9.75
CA SER A 240 -5.65 -23.75 9.44
C SER A 240 -5.66 -23.28 7.99
N MET A 241 -4.55 -22.73 7.49
CA MET A 241 -4.41 -22.39 6.07
C MET A 241 -4.61 -23.61 5.16
N ARG A 242 -3.97 -24.75 5.49
CA ARG A 242 -4.06 -25.97 4.69
C ARG A 242 -5.48 -26.54 4.61
N ARG A 243 -6.29 -26.33 5.66
CA ARG A 243 -7.70 -26.75 5.73
C ARG A 243 -8.67 -25.69 5.19
N GLY A 244 -8.24 -24.44 5.08
CA GLY A 244 -9.03 -23.32 4.57
C GLY A 244 -9.09 -23.28 3.04
N GLY A 245 -9.88 -22.35 2.51
CA GLY A 245 -9.95 -22.06 1.07
C GLY A 245 -8.81 -21.19 0.57
N VAL A 246 -7.98 -20.61 1.47
CA VAL A 246 -6.73 -19.95 1.08
C VAL A 246 -5.74 -20.91 0.41
N TYR A 247 -5.80 -22.21 0.72
CA TYR A 247 -5.07 -23.23 -0.02
C TYR A 247 -5.90 -23.69 -1.22
N ASP A 248 -5.30 -23.69 -2.41
CA ASP A 248 -5.98 -24.22 -3.60
C ASP A 248 -5.97 -25.74 -3.58
N HIS A 249 -7.12 -26.33 -3.25
CA HIS A 249 -7.30 -27.78 -3.18
C HIS A 249 -7.37 -28.48 -4.55
N LEU A 250 -7.51 -27.73 -5.65
CA LEU A 250 -7.59 -28.26 -7.01
C LEU A 250 -6.23 -28.26 -7.70
N ALA A 251 -5.54 -27.12 -7.71
CA ALA A 251 -4.28 -26.92 -8.43
C ALA A 251 -3.05 -26.79 -7.53
N GLY A 252 -3.22 -26.75 -6.20
CA GLY A 252 -2.14 -26.52 -5.25
C GLY A 252 -1.67 -25.06 -5.19
N GLY A 253 -0.78 -24.77 -4.25
CA GLY A 253 -0.34 -23.41 -3.94
C GLY A 253 -1.28 -22.69 -2.97
N ILE A 254 -0.86 -21.48 -2.57
CA ILE A 254 -1.55 -20.66 -1.57
C ILE A 254 -1.98 -19.36 -2.25
N HIS A 255 -3.25 -19.00 -2.09
CA HIS A 255 -3.79 -17.71 -2.51
C HIS A 255 -3.25 -16.58 -1.63
N ARG A 256 -3.11 -15.39 -2.21
CA ARG A 256 -2.39 -14.26 -1.59
C ARG A 256 -2.87 -13.92 -0.18
N TYR A 257 -4.18 -13.94 0.06
CA TYR A 257 -4.78 -13.71 1.38
C TYR A 257 -6.22 -14.24 1.46
N SER A 258 -6.76 -14.37 2.67
CA SER A 258 -8.17 -14.61 2.94
C SER A 258 -8.89 -13.30 3.25
N VAL A 259 -10.09 -13.10 2.72
CA VAL A 259 -10.92 -11.92 3.04
C VAL A 259 -11.63 -12.06 4.40
N ASP A 260 -11.57 -13.24 5.01
CA ASP A 260 -12.10 -13.56 6.34
C ASP A 260 -11.00 -14.02 7.32
N ALA A 261 -11.36 -14.12 8.59
CA ALA A 261 -10.45 -14.56 9.64
C ALA A 261 -10.24 -16.08 9.66
N GLU A 262 -11.17 -16.86 9.13
CA GLU A 262 -11.16 -18.32 9.20
C GLU A 262 -10.39 -19.01 8.07
N TRP A 263 -9.79 -18.23 7.17
CA TRP A 263 -9.10 -18.70 5.96
C TRP A 263 -10.02 -19.34 4.91
N LYS A 264 -11.33 -19.05 4.92
CA LYS A 264 -12.32 -19.74 4.05
C LYS A 264 -12.39 -19.14 2.66
N VAL A 265 -12.47 -17.83 2.53
CA VAL A 265 -12.69 -17.15 1.24
C VAL A 265 -11.37 -16.51 0.76
N PRO A 266 -10.69 -17.09 -0.24
CA PRO A 266 -9.47 -16.53 -0.78
C PRO A 266 -9.75 -15.29 -1.64
N HIS A 267 -8.77 -14.39 -1.67
CA HIS A 267 -8.54 -13.55 -2.83
C HIS A 267 -7.80 -14.39 -3.88
N PHE A 268 -8.45 -14.73 -5.00
CA PHE A 268 -8.05 -15.79 -5.93
C PHE A 268 -6.72 -15.57 -6.71
N GLU A 269 -5.97 -14.53 -6.38
CA GLU A 269 -4.61 -14.30 -6.88
C GLU A 269 -3.60 -15.25 -6.20
N LYS A 270 -2.59 -15.71 -6.94
CA LYS A 270 -1.43 -16.45 -6.42
C LYS A 270 -0.15 -15.78 -6.89
N MET A 271 0.81 -15.62 -5.98
CA MET A 271 2.13 -15.06 -6.29
C MET A 271 3.15 -16.19 -6.42
N LEU A 272 4.06 -16.10 -7.39
CA LEU A 272 5.09 -17.12 -7.64
C LEU A 272 6.15 -17.24 -6.54
N TYR A 273 6.30 -16.20 -5.71
CA TYR A 273 7.33 -16.12 -4.68
C TYR A 273 6.85 -16.56 -3.28
N ASP A 274 5.57 -16.89 -3.13
CA ASP A 274 4.96 -17.33 -1.86
C ASP A 274 5.03 -18.85 -1.65
#